data_AF-A0A3N5TZV8-F1
#
_entry.id   AF-A0A3N5TZV8-F1
#
_cell.length_a   1.000
_cell.length_b   1.000
_cell.length_c   1.000
_cell.angle_alpha   90.00
_cell.angle_beta   90.00
_cell.angle_gamma   90.00
#
_symmetry.space_group_name_H-M   'P 1'
#
loop_
_entity.id
_entity.type
_entity.pdbx_description
1 polymer ?
#
loop_
_entity_poly.entity_id
_entity_poly.type
_entity_poly.pdbx_seq_one_letter_code
_entity_poly.pdbx_strand_id
1 'polypeptide(L)'
;TWRAWTVLAAEHNADNAKVLFDHVDIEAPGVISAAAATRWILATQTFSVSCGRSELSHTGTAPSATAVMTLPLGDNLQDTLMLSLVPQNRQIIAADNPLWERCPDSVKSLKAGVERRASGLADRYTWRIRSIRLEANDSGRIGKLAFASGVGNSSPDQTDPMLGYRVDDTRGKLPIKFRNRGFWRDFDSLLPDESHLAPQVIEHATALTRSDRSRFPGSVMVLGQVNNKAKIEYWRMELFALPKALSGDRFIRTEIRQLLIDAENAQKSLWSACRSFARDLLSRGERPPDGKDIKGFMEQMPAIPWYWSTLEFSFHQILREYTPDRDSEDIRHQWLKSVRDTLLKAWKLHRASVSMGDAWAIRALVKAEGPVLHKLKKLNEEIKKLEPQKEDA
;
A
#
# COMPACT_ATOMS: atom_id res chain seq x y z
N THR A 1 -6.02 31.59 -13.29
CA THR A 1 -7.00 31.21 -14.32
C THR A 1 -8.05 30.34 -13.68
N TRP A 2 -9.28 30.38 -14.19
CA TRP A 2 -10.35 29.48 -13.77
C TRP A 2 -10.22 28.15 -14.53
N ARG A 3 -10.28 27.04 -13.81
CA ARG A 3 -10.20 25.67 -14.34
C ARG A 3 -11.49 24.93 -14.02
N ALA A 4 -11.80 23.91 -14.81
CA ALA A 4 -12.89 22.97 -14.50
C ALA A 4 -12.71 22.33 -13.11
N TRP A 5 -13.82 22.02 -12.44
CA TRP A 5 -13.78 21.39 -11.12
C TRP A 5 -13.06 20.03 -11.11
N THR A 6 -12.98 19.35 -12.26
CA THR A 6 -12.35 18.03 -12.42
C THR A 6 -10.87 18.01 -12.00
N VAL A 7 -10.20 19.17 -11.97
CA VAL A 7 -8.81 19.28 -11.48
C VAL A 7 -8.64 18.84 -10.00
N LEU A 8 -9.72 18.81 -9.21
CA LEU A 8 -9.70 18.31 -7.83
C LEU A 8 -9.89 16.80 -7.70
N ALA A 9 -10.43 16.15 -8.73
CA ALA A 9 -10.86 14.77 -8.67
C ALA A 9 -9.89 13.90 -9.48
N ALA A 10 -9.08 13.11 -8.78
CA ALA A 10 -8.03 12.29 -9.41
C ALA A 10 -8.60 11.22 -10.36
N GLU A 11 -9.87 10.85 -10.16
CA GLU A 11 -10.63 9.93 -11.00
C GLU A 11 -11.17 10.55 -12.29
N HIS A 12 -11.25 11.88 -12.38
CA HIS A 12 -11.78 12.57 -13.55
C HIS A 12 -10.68 13.08 -14.47
N ASN A 13 -11.02 13.25 -15.74
CA ASN A 13 -10.12 13.84 -16.71
C ASN A 13 -9.82 15.30 -16.34
N ALA A 14 -8.53 15.59 -16.19
CA ALA A 14 -8.02 16.93 -16.00
C ALA A 14 -6.90 17.16 -17.01
N ASP A 15 -7.16 18.05 -17.97
CA ASP A 15 -6.19 18.55 -18.95
C ASP A 15 -5.59 17.44 -19.84
N ASN A 16 -4.41 16.92 -19.49
CA ASN A 16 -3.64 15.94 -20.28
C ASN A 16 -3.62 14.52 -19.70
N ALA A 17 -4.47 14.25 -18.69
CA ALA A 17 -4.59 12.91 -18.12
C ALA A 17 -5.13 11.92 -19.18
N LYS A 18 -4.70 10.65 -19.10
CA LYS A 18 -5.28 9.62 -19.96
C LYS A 18 -6.73 9.39 -19.53
N VAL A 19 -7.68 9.51 -20.47
CA VAL A 19 -9.09 9.21 -20.24
C VAL A 19 -9.22 7.75 -19.77
N LEU A 20 -9.67 7.56 -18.54
CA LEU A 20 -9.96 6.26 -17.95
C LEU A 20 -11.46 6.22 -17.67
N PHE A 21 -12.24 5.64 -18.58
CA PHE A 21 -13.69 5.46 -18.41
C PHE A 21 -14.44 6.70 -17.90
N ASP A 22 -14.03 7.89 -18.33
CA ASP A 22 -14.63 9.17 -17.98
C ASP A 22 -15.08 9.89 -19.26
N HIS A 23 -16.32 10.38 -19.25
CA HIS A 23 -16.94 11.09 -20.36
C HIS A 23 -17.13 12.58 -20.07
N VAL A 24 -16.58 13.10 -18.97
CA VAL A 24 -16.64 14.53 -18.66
C VAL A 24 -15.82 15.33 -19.67
N ASP A 25 -16.50 16.24 -20.35
CA ASP A 25 -15.87 17.27 -21.19
C ASP A 25 -15.32 18.39 -20.29
N ILE A 26 -14.01 18.67 -20.37
CA ILE A 26 -13.35 19.70 -19.55
C ILE A 26 -13.84 21.11 -19.93
N GLU A 27 -14.27 21.32 -21.17
CA GLU A 27 -14.84 22.59 -21.62
C GLU A 27 -16.27 22.78 -21.14
N ALA A 28 -16.98 21.68 -20.86
CA ALA A 28 -18.35 21.65 -20.37
C ALA A 28 -18.53 20.66 -19.20
N PRO A 29 -17.85 20.86 -18.05
CA PRO A 29 -17.72 19.83 -17.01
C PRO A 29 -18.97 19.68 -16.14
N GLY A 30 -20.05 20.40 -16.44
CA GLY A 30 -21.23 20.50 -15.59
C GLY A 30 -20.93 21.17 -14.24
N VAL A 31 -21.75 20.86 -13.23
CA VAL A 31 -21.61 21.42 -11.88
C VAL A 31 -21.77 20.36 -10.79
N ILE A 32 -20.97 20.50 -9.74
CA ILE A 32 -20.95 19.61 -8.57
C ILE A 32 -21.53 20.31 -7.33
N SER A 33 -21.93 19.53 -6.33
CA SER A 33 -22.38 20.08 -5.04
C SER A 33 -21.19 20.57 -4.21
N ALA A 34 -21.44 21.52 -3.31
CA ALA A 34 -20.45 21.96 -2.33
C ALA A 34 -19.87 20.78 -1.53
N ALA A 35 -20.71 19.81 -1.14
CA ALA A 35 -20.28 18.62 -0.41
C ALA A 35 -19.28 17.75 -1.20
N ALA A 36 -19.48 17.59 -2.51
CA ALA A 36 -18.53 16.87 -3.37
C ALA A 36 -17.21 17.64 -3.50
N ALA A 37 -17.29 18.95 -3.77
CA ALA A 37 -16.12 19.80 -3.86
C ALA A 37 -15.29 19.80 -2.57
N THR A 38 -15.92 19.87 -1.39
CA THR A 38 -15.22 19.81 -0.11
C THR A 38 -14.46 18.50 0.07
N ARG A 39 -15.06 17.35 -0.25
CA ARG A 39 -14.38 16.04 -0.17
C ARG A 39 -13.15 15.99 -1.08
N TRP A 40 -13.28 16.46 -2.32
CA TRP A 40 -12.15 16.50 -3.24
C TRP A 40 -11.09 17.53 -2.87
N ILE A 41 -11.47 18.67 -2.27
CA ILE A 41 -10.49 19.60 -1.70
C ILE A 41 -9.66 18.89 -0.63
N LEU A 42 -10.30 18.22 0.33
CA LEU A 42 -9.59 17.51 1.40
C LEU A 42 -8.66 16.44 0.82
N ALA A 43 -9.15 15.61 -0.09
CA ALA A 43 -8.34 14.61 -0.77
C ALA A 43 -7.16 15.26 -1.51
N THR A 44 -7.39 16.37 -2.22
CA THR A 44 -6.34 17.11 -2.93
C THR A 44 -5.29 17.66 -1.97
N GLN A 45 -5.70 18.24 -0.84
CA GLN A 45 -4.74 18.77 0.13
C GLN A 45 -3.83 17.68 0.70
N THR A 46 -4.36 16.47 0.88
CA THR A 46 -3.62 15.32 1.41
C THR A 46 -2.77 14.61 0.35
N PHE A 47 -3.27 14.47 -0.88
CA PHE A 47 -2.71 13.57 -1.89
C PHE A 47 -2.15 14.27 -3.14
N SER A 48 -2.16 15.60 -3.23
CA SER A 48 -1.61 16.25 -4.43
C SER A 48 -0.10 16.01 -4.55
N VAL A 49 0.29 15.41 -5.69
CA VAL A 49 1.69 15.29 -6.11
C VAL A 49 2.11 16.52 -6.90
N SER A 50 3.41 16.79 -6.98
CA SER A 50 4.00 17.88 -7.76
C SER A 50 3.37 17.99 -9.16
N CYS A 51 2.61 19.06 -9.38
CA CYS A 51 2.08 19.44 -10.70
C CYS A 51 2.99 20.53 -11.27
N GLY A 52 3.23 20.54 -12.58
CA GLY A 52 4.22 21.39 -13.27
C GLY A 52 4.13 22.92 -13.03
N ARG A 53 3.88 23.73 -14.05
CA ARG A 53 3.86 25.20 -13.88
C ARG A 53 2.68 25.63 -13.02
N SER A 54 2.94 26.47 -12.02
CA SER A 54 1.93 27.07 -11.13
C SER A 54 1.85 28.58 -11.38
N GLU A 55 0.67 29.16 -11.24
CA GLU A 55 0.50 30.64 -11.33
C GLU A 55 1.04 31.39 -10.10
N LEU A 56 1.34 30.66 -9.03
CA LEU A 56 2.03 31.15 -7.85
C LEU A 56 3.49 30.70 -7.91
N SER A 57 3.99 30.02 -6.88
CA SER A 57 5.28 29.35 -6.89
C SER A 57 5.12 27.83 -6.93
N HIS A 58 6.14 27.07 -7.33
CA HIS A 58 6.07 25.61 -7.32
C HIS A 58 6.47 25.07 -5.93
N THR A 59 5.54 24.47 -5.19
CA THR A 59 5.77 24.00 -3.81
C THR A 59 5.79 22.47 -3.63
N GLY A 60 5.73 21.72 -4.74
CA GLY A 60 5.95 20.27 -4.73
C GLY A 60 4.74 19.42 -4.33
N THR A 61 5.04 18.33 -3.62
CA THR A 61 4.14 17.23 -3.24
C THR A 61 3.71 17.36 -1.79
N ALA A 62 2.47 16.97 -1.47
CA ALA A 62 1.98 17.02 -0.08
C ALA A 62 2.79 16.06 0.83
N PRO A 63 2.91 16.36 2.14
CA PRO A 63 3.80 15.63 3.04
C PRO A 63 3.65 14.09 3.00
N SER A 64 2.41 13.60 2.93
CA SER A 64 2.09 12.17 3.02
C SER A 64 1.49 11.61 1.71
N ALA A 65 1.52 12.39 0.61
CA ALA A 65 0.76 12.09 -0.62
C ALA A 65 1.14 10.79 -1.34
N THR A 66 2.32 10.24 -1.09
CA THR A 66 2.81 9.01 -1.76
C THR A 66 3.01 7.85 -0.80
N ALA A 67 2.63 8.02 0.46
CA ALA A 67 2.77 7.03 1.50
C ALA A 67 1.49 6.21 1.65
N VAL A 68 1.63 5.03 2.27
CA VAL A 68 0.50 4.25 2.77
C VAL A 68 0.14 4.78 4.15
N MET A 69 -1.08 5.32 4.27
CA MET A 69 -1.68 5.74 5.52
C MET A 69 -2.39 4.56 6.18
N THR A 70 -2.25 4.46 7.49
CA THR A 70 -2.78 3.37 8.32
C THR A 70 -3.81 3.95 9.28
N LEU A 71 -4.96 3.27 9.40
CA LEU A 71 -6.02 3.62 10.34
C LEU A 71 -6.52 2.36 11.07
N PRO A 72 -6.28 2.22 12.39
CA PRO A 72 -6.92 1.17 13.18
C PRO A 72 -8.43 1.44 13.26
N LEU A 73 -9.25 0.42 13.03
CA LEU A 73 -10.71 0.52 13.06
C LEU A 73 -11.24 -0.13 14.35
N GLY A 74 -11.90 0.68 15.17
CA GLY A 74 -12.64 0.21 16.33
C GLY A 74 -14.07 -0.21 15.98
N ASP A 75 -14.86 -0.60 16.98
CA ASP A 75 -16.24 -1.06 16.78
C ASP A 75 -17.18 0.06 16.32
N ASN A 76 -16.79 1.31 16.56
CA ASN A 76 -17.52 2.50 16.16
C ASN A 76 -16.55 3.66 15.82
N LEU A 77 -17.13 4.79 15.41
CA LEU A 77 -16.35 5.97 15.05
C LEU A 77 -15.59 6.57 16.24
N GLN A 78 -16.19 6.58 17.44
CA GLN A 78 -15.53 7.09 18.64
C GLN A 78 -14.26 6.29 18.94
N ASP A 79 -14.35 4.96 18.91
CA ASP A 79 -13.20 4.08 19.12
C ASP A 79 -12.13 4.30 18.06
N THR A 80 -12.53 4.34 16.79
CA THR A 80 -11.61 4.61 15.67
C THR A 80 -10.86 5.94 15.84
N LEU A 81 -11.55 6.99 16.29
CA LEU A 81 -10.93 8.28 16.58
C LEU A 81 -9.96 8.18 17.77
N MET A 82 -10.37 7.59 18.89
CA MET A 82 -9.53 7.45 20.09
C MET A 82 -8.26 6.62 19.83
N LEU A 83 -8.38 5.54 19.05
CA LEU A 83 -7.27 4.70 18.61
C LEU A 83 -6.31 5.43 17.66
N SER A 84 -6.74 6.54 17.06
CA SER A 84 -5.93 7.36 16.15
C SER A 84 -5.37 8.62 16.80
N LEU A 85 -5.80 8.96 18.03
CA LEU A 85 -5.34 10.12 18.80
C LEU A 85 -3.99 9.85 19.48
N VAL A 86 -2.94 9.73 18.68
CA VAL A 86 -1.57 9.51 19.16
C VAL A 86 -1.13 10.70 20.02
N PRO A 87 -0.65 10.47 21.27
CA PRO A 87 -0.22 11.53 22.16
C PRO A 87 0.93 12.36 21.57
N GLN A 88 0.85 13.68 21.76
CA GLN A 88 1.92 14.60 21.40
C GLN A 88 2.42 15.34 22.65
N ASN A 89 3.69 15.77 22.61
CA ASN A 89 4.25 16.64 23.62
C ASN A 89 3.39 17.91 23.83
N ARG A 90 3.11 18.26 25.09
CA ARG A 90 2.18 19.36 25.46
C ARG A 90 2.64 20.73 24.96
N GLN A 91 3.95 20.99 24.93
CA GLN A 91 4.50 22.24 24.40
C GLN A 91 4.29 22.35 22.89
N ILE A 92 4.34 21.21 22.17
CA ILE A 92 4.02 21.18 20.73
C ILE A 92 2.53 21.45 20.54
N ILE A 93 1.65 20.77 21.30
CA ILE A 93 0.19 20.96 21.22
C ILE A 93 -0.19 22.43 21.44
N ALA A 94 0.43 23.11 22.40
CA ALA A 94 0.14 24.51 22.69
C ALA A 94 0.46 25.47 21.53
N ALA A 95 1.35 25.08 20.62
CA ALA A 95 1.73 25.86 19.43
C ALA A 95 1.14 25.30 18.12
N ASP A 96 0.54 24.11 18.16
CA ASP A 96 -0.02 23.41 17.01
C ASP A 96 -1.41 23.96 16.68
N ASN A 97 -1.52 24.58 15.52
CA ASN A 97 -2.78 25.17 15.07
C ASN A 97 -3.16 24.56 13.72
N PRO A 98 -4.38 23.98 13.59
CA PRO A 98 -4.88 23.58 12.29
C PRO A 98 -5.04 24.80 11.37
N LEU A 99 -5.11 24.55 10.07
CA LEU A 99 -5.12 25.59 9.04
C LEU A 99 -6.14 26.71 9.28
N TRP A 100 -7.34 26.39 9.77
CA TRP A 100 -8.42 27.36 9.98
C TRP A 100 -8.24 28.25 11.22
N GLU A 101 -7.36 27.90 12.14
CA GLU A 101 -7.01 28.72 13.32
C GLU A 101 -5.82 29.66 13.05
N ARG A 102 -5.17 29.51 11.89
CA ARG A 102 -4.01 30.31 11.51
C ARG A 102 -4.42 31.56 10.74
N CYS A 103 -3.58 32.59 10.82
CA CYS A 103 -3.68 33.73 9.90
C CYS A 103 -3.51 33.25 8.44
N PRO A 104 -4.41 33.61 7.52
CA PRO A 104 -4.30 33.22 6.12
C PRO A 104 -3.03 33.79 5.47
N ASP A 105 -2.28 32.94 4.75
CA ASP A 105 -1.11 33.42 3.99
C ASP A 105 -1.52 34.38 2.87
N SER A 106 -0.73 35.46 2.73
CA SER A 106 -0.96 36.44 1.66
C SER A 106 -0.58 35.88 0.28
N VAL A 107 -1.23 36.39 -0.77
CA VAL A 107 -0.88 36.07 -2.17
C VAL A 107 0.59 36.40 -2.46
N LYS A 108 1.13 37.48 -1.88
CA LYS A 108 2.54 37.85 -2.02
C LYS A 108 3.47 36.77 -1.47
N SER A 109 3.16 36.22 -0.29
CA SER A 109 3.92 35.14 0.33
C SER A 109 3.85 33.85 -0.50
N LEU A 110 2.68 33.51 -1.03
CA LEU A 110 2.52 32.33 -1.89
C LEU A 110 3.28 32.45 -3.21
N LYS A 111 3.29 33.63 -3.83
CA LYS A 111 4.11 33.91 -5.03
C LYS A 111 5.61 33.84 -4.75
N ALA A 112 6.03 34.17 -3.53
CA ALA A 112 7.42 34.05 -3.10
C ALA A 112 7.84 32.60 -2.81
N GLY A 113 6.92 31.62 -2.85
CA GLY A 113 7.23 30.22 -2.56
C GLY A 113 7.44 29.95 -1.08
N VAL A 114 6.51 30.42 -0.24
CA VAL A 114 6.57 30.14 1.19
C VAL A 114 6.66 28.65 1.48
N GLU A 115 7.64 28.31 2.31
CA GLU A 115 7.83 26.98 2.87
C GLU A 115 7.84 27.05 4.39
N ARG A 116 7.34 26.01 5.04
CA ARG A 116 7.36 25.90 6.50
C ARG A 116 7.41 24.46 6.96
N ARG A 117 7.71 24.27 8.24
CA ARG A 117 7.54 23.00 8.96
C ARG A 117 6.11 22.93 9.52
N ALA A 118 5.57 21.72 9.69
CA ALA A 118 4.32 21.56 10.43
C ALA A 118 4.57 21.75 11.92
N SER A 119 3.80 22.66 12.53
CA SER A 119 3.89 23.00 13.95
C SER A 119 3.49 21.83 14.85
N GLY A 120 2.56 20.98 14.42
CA GLY A 120 2.23 19.70 15.05
C GLY A 120 1.34 18.83 14.16
N LEU A 121 0.52 17.98 14.79
CA LEU A 121 -0.35 17.03 14.07
C LEU A 121 -1.58 17.72 13.46
N ALA A 122 -2.19 18.67 14.16
CA ALA A 122 -3.36 19.41 13.66
C ALA A 122 -3.00 20.21 12.41
N ASP A 123 -1.87 20.92 12.43
CA ASP A 123 -1.33 21.63 11.27
C ASP A 123 -0.96 20.68 10.11
N ARG A 124 -0.35 19.52 10.41
CA ARG A 124 -0.03 18.51 9.39
C ARG A 124 -1.28 17.96 8.71
N TYR A 125 -2.28 17.53 9.49
CA TYR A 125 -3.49 16.91 8.94
C TYR A 125 -4.38 17.90 8.20
N THR A 126 -4.10 19.19 8.33
CA THR A 126 -4.78 20.28 7.61
C THR A 126 -3.84 21.00 6.64
N TRP A 127 -2.73 20.35 6.24
CA TRP A 127 -1.70 20.97 5.41
C TRP A 127 -2.24 21.50 4.08
N ARG A 128 -2.00 22.77 3.80
CA ARG A 128 -2.46 23.42 2.56
C ARG A 128 -1.39 23.36 1.46
N ILE A 129 -1.26 22.22 0.79
CA ILE A 129 -0.32 22.04 -0.34
C ILE A 129 -0.83 22.69 -1.64
N ARG A 130 -2.13 22.99 -1.76
CA ARG A 130 -2.73 23.71 -2.90
C ARG A 130 -3.56 24.91 -2.43
N SER A 131 -3.49 26.00 -3.18
CA SER A 131 -4.37 27.16 -3.02
C SER A 131 -5.57 26.99 -3.94
N ILE A 132 -6.76 26.88 -3.35
CA ILE A 132 -8.00 26.57 -4.08
C ILE A 132 -9.02 27.66 -3.78
N ARG A 133 -9.66 28.21 -4.81
CA ARG A 133 -10.79 29.14 -4.69
C ARG A 133 -11.93 28.66 -5.59
N LEU A 134 -13.07 28.35 -4.98
CA LEU A 134 -14.25 27.86 -5.69
C LEU A 134 -15.03 29.01 -6.32
N GLU A 135 -15.61 28.76 -7.50
CA GLU A 135 -16.62 29.62 -8.13
C GLU A 135 -17.98 28.93 -8.00
N ALA A 136 -18.77 29.36 -7.02
CA ALA A 136 -20.13 28.89 -6.84
C ALA A 136 -21.11 29.74 -7.67
N ASN A 137 -22.05 29.08 -8.35
CA ASN A 137 -23.17 29.74 -9.00
C ASN A 137 -24.25 30.13 -7.98
N ASP A 138 -25.32 30.78 -8.43
CA ASP A 138 -26.44 31.25 -7.57
C ASP A 138 -27.12 30.10 -6.80
N SER A 139 -27.04 28.87 -7.30
CA SER A 139 -27.56 27.67 -6.63
C SER A 139 -26.57 27.02 -5.64
N GLY A 140 -25.41 27.64 -5.39
CA GLY A 140 -24.35 27.11 -4.53
C GLY A 140 -23.60 25.91 -5.12
N ARG A 141 -23.73 25.67 -6.43
CA ARG A 141 -23.06 24.58 -7.16
C ARG A 141 -21.81 25.09 -7.85
N ILE A 142 -20.82 24.22 -8.01
CA ILE A 142 -19.48 24.60 -8.43
C ILE A 142 -19.21 24.00 -9.81
N GLY A 143 -18.88 24.84 -10.79
CA GLY A 143 -18.44 24.40 -12.12
C GLY A 143 -16.94 24.62 -12.35
N LYS A 144 -16.40 25.67 -11.74
CA LYS A 144 -15.02 26.12 -11.95
C LYS A 144 -14.36 26.50 -10.63
N LEU A 145 -13.03 26.55 -10.65
CA LEU A 145 -12.21 26.97 -9.52
C LEU A 145 -10.86 27.50 -9.97
N ALA A 146 -10.24 28.37 -9.16
CA ALA A 146 -8.84 28.69 -9.30
C ALA A 146 -8.01 27.65 -8.53
N PHE A 147 -6.95 27.15 -9.17
CA PHE A 147 -6.09 26.11 -8.63
C PHE A 147 -4.62 26.52 -8.76
N ALA A 148 -3.90 26.59 -7.65
CA ALA A 148 -2.49 26.90 -7.64
C ALA A 148 -1.77 26.13 -6.51
N SER A 149 -0.45 26.27 -6.46
CA SER A 149 0.35 25.74 -5.36
C SER A 149 0.02 26.44 -4.05
N GLY A 150 0.15 25.71 -2.95
CA GLY A 150 -0.02 26.20 -1.59
C GLY A 150 1.32 26.46 -0.93
N VAL A 151 1.51 25.91 0.26
CA VAL A 151 2.72 26.07 1.08
C VAL A 151 3.61 24.82 0.94
N GLY A 152 4.90 25.04 0.70
CA GLY A 152 5.88 23.95 0.64
C GLY A 152 6.24 23.43 2.02
N ASN A 153 6.52 22.13 2.11
CA ASN A 153 6.98 21.52 3.36
C ASN A 153 8.52 21.54 3.43
N SER A 154 9.09 22.30 4.35
CA SER A 154 10.54 22.39 4.56
C SER A 154 11.10 21.30 5.49
N SER A 155 10.27 20.38 5.99
CA SER A 155 10.67 19.31 6.90
C SER A 155 10.13 17.95 6.45
N PRO A 156 10.75 17.34 5.41
CA PRO A 156 10.36 16.02 4.93
C PRO A 156 10.69 14.88 5.91
N ASP A 157 11.56 15.15 6.89
CA ASP A 157 11.98 14.24 7.97
C ASP A 157 10.92 14.07 9.07
N GLN A 158 9.97 15.00 9.17
CA GLN A 158 8.99 15.00 10.24
C GLN A 158 8.06 13.78 10.13
N THR A 159 8.00 12.96 11.18
CA THR A 159 7.22 11.72 11.19
C THR A 159 5.72 11.98 11.30
N ASP A 160 4.92 11.23 10.54
CA ASP A 160 3.46 11.21 10.57
C ASP A 160 3.01 9.91 11.26
N PRO A 161 2.22 9.99 12.35
CA PRO A 161 1.76 8.83 13.11
C PRO A 161 1.01 7.77 12.30
N MET A 162 0.37 8.16 11.19
CA MET A 162 -0.38 7.23 10.33
C MET A 162 0.52 6.44 9.37
N LEU A 163 1.81 6.78 9.26
CA LEU A 163 2.70 6.18 8.27
C LEU A 163 3.65 5.17 8.89
N GLY A 164 3.84 4.05 8.21
CA GLY A 164 4.96 3.16 8.43
C GLY A 164 6.19 3.66 7.66
N TYR A 165 7.37 3.27 8.12
CA TYR A 165 8.66 3.66 7.54
C TYR A 165 9.58 2.47 7.32
N ARG A 166 10.57 2.67 6.45
CA ARG A 166 11.72 1.79 6.26
C ARG A 166 12.99 2.63 6.24
N VAL A 167 14.10 2.03 6.62
CA VAL A 167 15.42 2.64 6.43
C VAL A 167 15.94 2.24 5.05
N ASP A 168 16.48 3.22 4.34
CA ASP A 168 17.18 3.08 3.07
C ASP A 168 18.62 3.54 3.26
N ASP A 169 19.59 2.73 2.83
CA ASP A 169 21.02 2.98 3.07
C ASP A 169 21.49 4.32 2.50
N THR A 170 20.83 4.82 1.45
CA THR A 170 21.21 6.06 0.77
C THR A 170 20.33 7.25 1.12
N ARG A 171 19.02 7.01 1.31
CA ARG A 171 18.02 8.08 1.48
C ARG A 171 17.49 8.20 2.91
N GLY A 172 18.00 7.39 3.84
CA GLY A 172 17.57 7.37 5.22
C GLY A 172 16.14 6.86 5.39
N LYS A 173 15.40 7.44 6.34
CA LYS A 173 14.04 7.02 6.68
C LYS A 173 13.05 7.41 5.57
N LEU A 174 12.45 6.42 4.92
CA LEU A 174 11.46 6.60 3.85
C LEU A 174 10.10 6.01 4.26
N PRO A 175 8.98 6.66 3.91
CA PRO A 175 7.67 6.10 4.17
C PRO A 175 7.42 4.84 3.31
N ILE A 176 6.65 3.91 3.86
CA ILE A 176 6.12 2.77 3.11
C ILE A 176 5.15 3.27 2.04
N LYS A 177 5.22 2.67 0.85
CA LYS A 177 4.42 3.05 -0.33
C LYS A 177 3.78 1.83 -0.93
N PHE A 178 2.61 2.00 -1.56
CA PHE A 178 2.06 0.97 -2.42
C PHE A 178 3.02 0.69 -3.59
N ARG A 179 3.00 -0.56 -4.04
CA ARG A 179 3.82 -1.08 -5.14
C ARG A 179 2.90 -1.84 -6.07
N ASN A 180 3.39 -2.22 -7.25
CA ASN A 180 2.65 -3.10 -8.17
C ASN A 180 2.59 -4.57 -7.65
N ARG A 181 2.06 -4.75 -6.44
CA ARG A 181 1.80 -6.00 -5.72
C ARG A 181 0.81 -5.73 -4.56
N GLY A 182 0.15 -6.77 -4.06
CA GLY A 182 -0.71 -6.66 -2.87
C GLY A 182 0.06 -6.17 -1.64
N PHE A 183 -0.54 -5.25 -0.85
CA PHE A 183 0.10 -4.70 0.34
C PHE A 183 0.26 -5.73 1.45
N TRP A 184 -0.53 -6.82 1.43
CA TRP A 184 -0.36 -7.95 2.34
C TRP A 184 1.08 -8.51 2.37
N ARG A 185 1.83 -8.38 1.27
CA ARG A 185 3.26 -8.77 1.16
C ARG A 185 4.23 -7.84 1.88
N ASP A 186 3.74 -6.69 2.33
CA ASP A 186 4.44 -5.70 3.14
C ASP A 186 3.72 -5.51 4.49
N PHE A 187 2.81 -6.42 4.88
CA PHE A 187 1.97 -6.27 6.08
C PHE A 187 2.79 -6.20 7.38
N ASP A 188 3.95 -6.87 7.45
CA ASP A 188 4.84 -6.80 8.61
C ASP A 188 5.36 -5.37 8.89
N SER A 189 5.28 -4.46 7.90
CA SER A 189 5.62 -3.05 8.08
C SER A 189 4.60 -2.26 8.91
N LEU A 190 3.39 -2.80 9.10
CA LEU A 190 2.38 -2.22 10.00
C LEU A 190 2.60 -2.60 11.45
N LEU A 191 3.41 -3.64 11.72
CA LEU A 191 3.50 -4.26 13.02
C LEU A 191 4.64 -3.63 13.84
N PRO A 192 4.41 -3.31 15.11
CA PRO A 192 5.41 -2.69 15.97
C PRO A 192 6.57 -3.66 16.26
N ASP A 193 7.76 -3.09 16.41
CA ASP A 193 8.97 -3.73 16.94
C ASP A 193 9.89 -2.66 17.54
N GLU A 194 11.09 -3.07 17.99
CA GLU A 194 12.10 -2.20 18.60
C GLU A 194 12.63 -1.10 17.66
N SER A 195 12.39 -1.18 16.34
CA SER A 195 12.83 -0.15 15.40
C SER A 195 11.96 1.11 15.41
N HIS A 196 10.75 1.04 15.99
CA HIS A 196 9.78 2.15 16.00
C HIS A 196 9.51 2.74 14.61
N LEU A 197 9.50 1.88 13.60
CA LEU A 197 9.21 2.22 12.21
C LEU A 197 7.76 1.90 11.80
N ALA A 198 7.01 1.20 12.64
CA ALA A 198 5.59 0.95 12.40
C ALA A 198 4.79 2.26 12.50
N PRO A 199 3.56 2.30 11.95
CA PRO A 199 2.64 3.41 12.19
C PRO A 199 2.39 3.57 13.68
N GLN A 200 2.66 4.76 14.23
CA GLN A 200 2.46 5.05 15.65
C GLN A 200 1.00 4.90 16.08
N VAL A 201 0.04 5.03 15.16
CA VAL A 201 -1.37 4.74 15.43
C VAL A 201 -1.60 3.28 15.84
N ILE A 202 -0.81 2.32 15.33
CA ILE A 202 -0.90 0.90 15.74
C ILE A 202 -0.26 0.69 17.11
N GLU A 203 0.89 1.32 17.35
CA GLU A 203 1.54 1.32 18.67
C GLU A 203 0.63 1.93 19.75
N HIS A 204 0.04 3.08 19.46
CA HIS A 204 -0.91 3.77 20.34
C HIS A 204 -2.17 2.95 20.57
N ALA A 205 -2.80 2.41 19.52
CA ALA A 205 -3.96 1.53 19.65
C ALA A 205 -3.66 0.32 20.54
N THR A 206 -2.49 -0.29 20.37
CA THR A 206 -2.03 -1.42 21.19
C THR A 206 -1.84 -1.00 22.64
N ALA A 207 -1.20 0.14 22.90
CA ALA A 207 -0.95 0.65 24.24
C ALA A 207 -2.24 1.08 24.96
N LEU A 208 -3.14 1.77 24.25
CA LEU A 208 -4.40 2.31 24.79
C LEU A 208 -5.35 1.20 25.24
N THR A 209 -5.33 0.05 24.57
CA THR A 209 -6.24 -1.07 24.82
C THR A 209 -5.66 -2.14 25.74
N ARG A 210 -4.48 -1.89 26.34
CA ARG A 210 -3.85 -2.84 27.28
C ARG A 210 -4.72 -3.14 28.50
N SER A 211 -5.42 -2.13 29.02
CA SER A 211 -6.30 -2.27 30.20
C SER A 211 -7.66 -2.89 29.86
N ASP A 212 -8.09 -2.80 28.61
CA ASP A 212 -9.34 -3.37 28.11
C ASP A 212 -9.14 -3.94 26.70
N ARG A 213 -8.69 -5.20 26.66
CA ARG A 213 -8.40 -5.93 25.42
C ARG A 213 -9.64 -6.15 24.55
N SER A 214 -10.85 -6.02 25.11
CA SER A 214 -12.08 -6.17 24.33
C SER A 214 -12.24 -5.06 23.28
N ARG A 215 -11.62 -3.90 23.52
CA ARG A 215 -11.63 -2.74 22.62
C ARG A 215 -10.43 -2.69 21.67
N PHE A 216 -9.62 -3.75 21.63
CA PHE A 216 -8.53 -3.84 20.66
C PHE A 216 -9.11 -3.82 19.23
N PRO A 217 -8.59 -2.98 18.31
CA PRO A 217 -9.14 -2.86 16.97
C PRO A 217 -9.10 -4.21 16.24
N GLY A 218 -10.27 -4.71 15.82
CA GLY A 218 -10.36 -5.97 15.08
C GLY A 218 -9.82 -5.88 13.65
N SER A 219 -9.64 -4.68 13.13
CA SER A 219 -9.19 -4.46 11.75
C SER A 219 -8.33 -3.20 11.62
N VAL A 220 -7.54 -3.18 10.55
CA VAL A 220 -6.74 -2.03 10.13
C VAL A 220 -7.01 -1.75 8.67
N MET A 221 -7.31 -0.48 8.37
CA MET A 221 -7.42 0.02 7.01
C MET A 221 -6.10 0.64 6.59
N VAL A 222 -5.66 0.33 5.37
CA VAL A 222 -4.55 1.03 4.71
C VAL A 222 -5.04 1.68 3.43
N LEU A 223 -4.61 2.92 3.18
CA LEU A 223 -5.03 3.69 2.02
C LEU A 223 -3.91 4.60 1.51
N GLY A 224 -4.03 5.01 0.25
CA GLY A 224 -3.01 5.81 -0.41
C GLY A 224 -3.06 5.65 -1.93
N GLN A 225 -2.04 6.18 -2.59
CA GLN A 225 -1.96 6.22 -4.04
C GLN A 225 -0.55 5.93 -4.55
N VAL A 226 -0.48 5.51 -5.81
CA VAL A 226 0.77 5.34 -6.55
C VAL A 226 0.80 6.33 -7.70
N ASN A 227 1.96 6.96 -7.85
CA ASN A 227 2.21 7.94 -8.87
C ASN A 227 3.50 7.65 -9.63
N ASN A 228 3.50 7.99 -10.91
CA ASN A 228 4.69 8.10 -11.75
C ASN A 228 4.89 9.57 -12.10
N LYS A 229 5.86 10.20 -11.42
CA LYS A 229 6.05 11.66 -11.45
C LYS A 229 4.75 12.38 -11.03
N ALA A 230 4.17 13.21 -11.90
CA ALA A 230 2.94 13.93 -11.64
C ALA A 230 1.66 13.10 -11.91
N LYS A 231 1.78 11.93 -12.54
CA LYS A 231 0.64 11.12 -12.93
C LYS A 231 0.26 10.14 -11.82
N ILE A 232 -0.99 10.16 -11.39
CA ILE A 232 -1.55 9.11 -10.53
C ILE A 232 -1.83 7.87 -11.39
N GLU A 233 -1.28 6.72 -11.00
CA GLU A 233 -1.51 5.45 -11.69
C GLU A 233 -2.74 4.74 -11.13
N TYR A 234 -2.87 4.72 -9.81
CA TYR A 234 -4.04 4.24 -9.09
C TYR A 234 -4.03 4.75 -7.65
N TRP A 235 -5.18 4.69 -7.01
CA TRP A 235 -5.34 4.76 -5.56
C TRP A 235 -6.02 3.49 -5.07
N ARG A 236 -5.74 3.10 -3.84
CA ARG A 236 -6.23 1.85 -3.27
C ARG A 236 -6.54 2.02 -1.80
N MET A 237 -7.55 1.28 -1.37
CA MET A 237 -7.87 1.01 0.03
C MET A 237 -7.84 -0.51 0.23
N GLU A 238 -7.21 -0.97 1.29
CA GLU A 238 -7.22 -2.39 1.71
C GLU A 238 -7.60 -2.48 3.19
N LEU A 239 -8.28 -3.57 3.54
CA LEU A 239 -8.68 -3.87 4.90
C LEU A 239 -8.06 -5.20 5.34
N PHE A 240 -7.42 -5.19 6.50
CA PHE A 240 -6.83 -6.37 7.10
C PHE A 240 -7.41 -6.63 8.49
N ALA A 241 -7.47 -7.90 8.88
CA ALA A 241 -7.62 -8.23 10.29
C ALA A 241 -6.35 -7.78 11.01
N LEU A 242 -6.50 -7.06 12.12
CA LEU A 242 -5.37 -6.73 12.97
C LEU A 242 -5.19 -7.90 13.97
N PRO A 243 -4.01 -8.56 13.99
CA PRO A 243 -3.80 -9.72 14.85
C PRO A 243 -4.06 -9.44 16.33
N LYS A 244 -4.97 -10.20 16.95
CA LYS A 244 -5.29 -10.05 18.38
C LYS A 244 -4.11 -10.36 19.29
N ALA A 245 -3.15 -11.15 18.83
CA ALA A 245 -1.91 -11.44 19.54
C ALA A 245 -1.11 -10.16 19.89
N LEU A 246 -1.28 -9.06 19.15
CA LEU A 246 -0.67 -7.75 19.48
C LEU A 246 -1.18 -7.16 20.81
N SER A 247 -2.37 -7.56 21.27
CA SER A 247 -2.90 -7.12 22.58
C SER A 247 -2.18 -7.74 23.78
N GLY A 248 -1.34 -8.76 23.55
CA GLY A 248 -0.46 -9.37 24.54
C GLY A 248 1.00 -8.92 24.39
N ASP A 249 1.91 -9.59 25.10
CA ASP A 249 3.35 -9.27 25.09
C ASP A 249 4.12 -9.95 23.94
N ARG A 250 3.41 -10.59 23.00
CA ARG A 250 4.02 -11.36 21.92
C ARG A 250 4.36 -10.46 20.73
N PHE A 251 5.64 -10.42 20.39
CA PHE A 251 6.15 -9.72 19.21
C PHE A 251 5.98 -10.56 17.93
N ILE A 252 4.79 -10.51 17.32
CA ILE A 252 4.44 -11.33 16.15
C ILE A 252 5.01 -10.82 14.82
N ARG A 253 5.69 -9.67 14.79
CA ARG A 253 6.22 -9.08 13.54
C ARG A 253 7.21 -10.01 12.84
N THR A 254 8.14 -10.58 13.60
CA THR A 254 9.17 -11.49 13.07
C THR A 254 8.56 -12.78 12.53
N GLU A 255 7.54 -13.29 13.22
CA GLU A 255 6.79 -14.48 12.81
C GLU A 255 6.05 -14.24 11.48
N ILE A 256 5.27 -13.16 11.39
CA ILE A 256 4.55 -12.81 10.16
C ILE A 256 5.54 -12.52 9.02
N ARG A 257 6.65 -11.81 9.30
CA ARG A 257 7.72 -11.60 8.33
C ARG A 257 8.27 -12.93 7.80
N GLN A 258 8.44 -13.93 8.66
CA GLN A 258 8.89 -15.25 8.23
C GLN A 258 7.87 -15.92 7.29
N LEU A 259 6.56 -15.80 7.57
CA LEU A 259 5.51 -16.30 6.67
C LEU A 259 5.61 -15.65 5.28
N LEU A 260 5.77 -14.32 5.24
CA LEU A 260 5.93 -13.57 3.98
C LEU A 260 7.20 -14.01 3.22
N ILE A 261 8.32 -14.21 3.93
CA ILE A 261 9.57 -14.73 3.35
C ILE A 261 9.38 -16.13 2.75
N ASP A 262 8.66 -17.02 3.43
CA ASP A 262 8.41 -18.39 2.97
C ASP A 262 7.64 -18.37 1.63
N ALA A 263 6.63 -17.50 1.50
CA ALA A 263 5.87 -17.31 0.28
C ALA A 263 6.69 -16.66 -0.86
N GLU A 264 7.50 -15.65 -0.57
CA GLU A 264 8.40 -15.03 -1.56
C GLU A 264 9.45 -16.02 -2.07
N ASN A 265 10.02 -16.83 -1.18
CA ASN A 265 11.00 -17.84 -1.55
C ASN A 265 10.39 -18.97 -2.40
N ALA A 266 9.15 -19.39 -2.12
CA ALA A 266 8.44 -20.34 -2.96
C ALA A 266 8.11 -19.74 -4.35
N GLN A 267 7.73 -18.46 -4.39
CA GLN A 267 7.48 -17.79 -5.66
C GLN A 267 8.74 -17.62 -6.52
N LYS A 268 9.90 -17.37 -5.92
CA LYS A 268 11.17 -17.31 -6.67
C LYS A 268 11.44 -18.62 -7.42
N SER A 269 11.13 -19.77 -6.82
CA SER A 269 11.25 -21.08 -7.48
C SER A 269 10.25 -21.23 -8.63
N LEU A 270 8.99 -20.81 -8.44
CA LEU A 270 7.99 -20.79 -9.50
C LEU A 270 8.41 -19.87 -10.66
N TRP A 271 8.89 -18.67 -10.35
CA TRP A 271 9.37 -17.70 -11.33
C TRP A 271 10.56 -18.24 -12.13
N SER A 272 11.51 -18.89 -11.45
CA SER A 272 12.65 -19.56 -12.09
C SER A 272 12.19 -20.63 -13.07
N ALA A 273 11.23 -21.47 -12.67
CA ALA A 273 10.64 -22.47 -13.55
C ALA A 273 9.91 -21.85 -14.76
N CYS A 274 9.05 -20.85 -14.54
CA CYS A 274 8.38 -20.12 -15.63
C CYS A 274 9.37 -19.46 -16.59
N ARG A 275 10.47 -18.88 -16.07
CA ARG A 275 11.53 -18.29 -16.89
C ARG A 275 12.28 -19.34 -17.70
N SER A 276 12.63 -20.46 -17.09
CA SER A 276 13.28 -21.58 -17.78
C SER A 276 12.40 -22.15 -18.89
N PHE A 277 11.11 -22.31 -18.62
CA PHE A 277 10.14 -22.74 -19.63
C PHE A 277 10.07 -21.73 -20.79
N ALA A 278 9.90 -20.43 -20.49
CA ALA A 278 9.83 -19.38 -21.50
C ALA A 278 11.09 -19.35 -22.38
N ARG A 279 12.28 -19.43 -21.76
CA ARG A 279 13.56 -19.50 -22.46
C ARG A 279 13.61 -20.72 -23.38
N ASP A 280 13.33 -21.91 -22.86
CA ASP A 280 13.48 -23.15 -23.62
C ASP A 280 12.42 -23.26 -24.73
N LEU A 281 11.23 -22.70 -24.53
CA LEU A 281 10.16 -22.63 -25.53
C LEU A 281 10.54 -21.67 -26.68
N LEU A 282 11.05 -20.49 -26.37
CA LEU A 282 11.41 -19.47 -27.37
C LEU A 282 12.74 -19.76 -28.09
N SER A 283 13.58 -20.64 -27.54
CA SER A 283 14.83 -21.03 -28.18
C SER A 283 14.54 -21.77 -29.49
N ARG A 284 14.93 -21.24 -30.65
CA ARG A 284 14.93 -21.98 -31.91
C ARG A 284 16.38 -22.17 -32.36
N GLY A 285 16.91 -23.39 -32.21
CA GLY A 285 18.32 -23.71 -32.48
C GLY A 285 19.25 -23.35 -31.31
N GLU A 286 20.49 -22.94 -31.63
CA GLU A 286 21.55 -22.70 -30.64
C GLU A 286 21.53 -21.29 -30.04
N ARG A 287 20.77 -20.35 -30.63
CA ARG A 287 20.77 -18.96 -30.19
C ARG A 287 19.84 -18.78 -28.97
N PRO A 288 20.34 -18.22 -27.85
CA PRO A 288 19.47 -17.90 -26.72
C PRO A 288 18.50 -16.76 -27.08
N PRO A 289 17.22 -16.85 -26.66
CA PRO A 289 16.24 -15.80 -26.89
C PRO A 289 16.58 -14.53 -26.12
N ASP A 290 16.13 -13.39 -26.62
CA ASP A 290 16.36 -12.10 -25.97
C ASP A 290 15.65 -12.04 -24.60
N GLY A 291 16.28 -11.38 -23.63
CA GLY A 291 15.74 -11.26 -22.28
C GLY A 291 14.40 -10.53 -22.22
N LYS A 292 14.14 -9.59 -23.14
CA LYS A 292 12.85 -8.88 -23.23
C LYS A 292 11.75 -9.80 -23.73
N ASP A 293 12.03 -10.69 -24.67
CA ASP A 293 11.07 -11.65 -25.20
C ASP A 293 10.67 -12.65 -24.10
N ILE A 294 11.65 -13.17 -23.35
CA ILE A 294 11.40 -14.02 -22.19
C ILE A 294 10.50 -13.29 -21.18
N LYS A 295 10.84 -12.04 -20.84
CA LYS A 295 10.06 -11.25 -19.88
C LYS A 295 8.63 -11.01 -20.37
N GLY A 296 8.46 -10.59 -21.63
CA GLY A 296 7.14 -10.35 -22.23
C GLY A 296 6.28 -11.61 -22.26
N PHE A 297 6.88 -12.78 -22.52
CA PHE A 297 6.18 -14.05 -22.44
C PHE A 297 5.77 -14.43 -21.01
N MET A 298 6.67 -14.22 -20.03
CA MET A 298 6.37 -14.47 -18.62
C MET A 298 5.23 -13.58 -18.09
N GLU A 299 5.13 -12.34 -18.56
CA GLU A 299 4.04 -11.42 -18.18
C GLU A 299 2.65 -11.92 -18.63
N GLN A 300 2.58 -12.80 -19.64
CA GLN A 300 1.35 -13.41 -20.12
C GLN A 300 0.97 -14.70 -19.37
N MET A 301 1.87 -15.22 -18.52
CA MET A 301 1.63 -16.47 -17.80
C MET A 301 0.72 -16.26 -16.59
N PRO A 302 -0.38 -17.03 -16.47
CA PRO A 302 -1.29 -16.88 -15.32
C PRO A 302 -0.71 -17.48 -14.02
N ALA A 303 0.35 -18.30 -14.09
CA ALA A 303 0.84 -19.07 -12.95
C ALA A 303 1.24 -18.21 -11.75
N ILE A 304 1.98 -17.11 -11.98
CA ILE A 304 2.46 -16.22 -10.92
C ILE A 304 1.33 -15.33 -10.36
N PRO A 305 0.51 -14.65 -11.19
CA PRO A 305 -0.65 -13.91 -10.68
C PRO A 305 -1.63 -14.79 -9.89
N TRP A 306 -1.88 -16.02 -10.37
CA TRP A 306 -2.75 -16.98 -9.70
C TRP A 306 -2.19 -17.42 -8.35
N TYR A 307 -0.88 -17.69 -8.27
CA TYR A 307 -0.18 -18.03 -7.03
C TYR A 307 -0.36 -16.92 -5.97
N TRP A 308 -0.13 -15.66 -6.35
CA TRP A 308 -0.26 -14.55 -5.41
C TRP A 308 -1.70 -14.31 -4.97
N SER A 309 -2.65 -14.35 -5.89
CA SER A 309 -4.08 -14.14 -5.58
C SER A 309 -4.61 -15.21 -4.62
N THR A 310 -4.17 -16.47 -4.80
CA THR A 310 -4.57 -17.59 -3.93
C THR A 310 -3.93 -17.48 -2.54
N LEU A 311 -2.66 -17.05 -2.45
CA LEU A 311 -2.00 -16.85 -1.17
C LEU A 311 -2.49 -15.63 -0.41
N GLU A 312 -2.91 -14.56 -1.08
CA GLU A 312 -3.52 -13.39 -0.44
C GLU A 312 -4.74 -13.81 0.37
N PHE A 313 -5.65 -14.59 -0.23
CA PHE A 313 -6.80 -15.15 0.48
C PHE A 313 -6.39 -15.97 1.71
N SER A 314 -5.40 -16.86 1.54
CA SER A 314 -4.89 -17.70 2.64
C SER A 314 -4.24 -16.85 3.75
N PHE A 315 -3.56 -15.77 3.39
CA PHE A 315 -2.91 -14.86 4.34
C PHE A 315 -3.95 -14.13 5.19
N HIS A 316 -5.04 -13.66 4.59
CA HIS A 316 -6.15 -13.04 5.34
C HIS A 316 -6.79 -14.01 6.35
N GLN A 317 -6.82 -15.32 6.06
CA GLN A 317 -7.26 -16.33 7.02
C GLN A 317 -6.24 -16.49 8.16
N ILE A 318 -4.96 -16.66 7.82
CA ILE A 318 -3.87 -16.80 8.80
C ILE A 318 -3.77 -15.61 9.75
N LEU A 319 -3.96 -14.37 9.29
CA LEU A 319 -3.94 -13.19 10.16
C LEU A 319 -4.95 -13.28 11.32
N ARG A 320 -6.09 -13.95 11.12
CA ARG A 320 -7.13 -14.12 12.14
C ARG A 320 -6.78 -15.19 13.18
N GLU A 321 -5.92 -16.14 12.83
CA GLU A 321 -5.45 -17.20 13.73
C GLU A 321 -4.48 -16.69 14.80
N TYR A 322 -3.84 -15.53 14.56
CA TYR A 322 -2.96 -14.87 15.53
C TYR A 322 -3.75 -14.31 16.73
N THR A 323 -4.06 -15.20 17.66
CA THR A 323 -4.63 -14.93 18.98
C THR A 323 -3.57 -15.11 20.06
N PRO A 324 -3.77 -14.56 21.28
CA PRO A 324 -2.79 -14.68 22.36
C PRO A 324 -2.39 -16.13 22.70
N ASP A 325 -3.34 -17.07 22.62
CA ASP A 325 -3.15 -18.46 23.06
C ASP A 325 -2.72 -19.42 21.94
N ARG A 326 -2.69 -18.97 20.68
CA ARG A 326 -2.38 -19.82 19.53
C ARG A 326 -0.87 -19.94 19.32
N ASP A 327 -0.33 -21.15 19.23
CA ASP A 327 1.09 -21.37 18.94
C ASP A 327 1.50 -20.84 17.55
N SER A 328 2.61 -20.10 17.50
CA SER A 328 3.33 -19.68 16.29
C SER A 328 3.63 -20.82 15.33
N GLU A 329 4.11 -21.95 15.84
CA GLU A 329 4.58 -23.04 14.99
C GLU A 329 3.41 -23.75 14.32
N ASP A 330 2.26 -23.85 15.01
CA ASP A 330 1.01 -24.31 14.42
C ASP A 330 0.54 -23.41 13.28
N ILE A 331 0.56 -22.08 13.49
CA ILE A 331 0.18 -21.10 12.46
C ILE A 331 1.12 -21.22 11.26
N ARG A 332 2.43 -21.29 11.51
CA ARG A 332 3.45 -21.43 10.46
C ARG A 332 3.29 -22.74 9.71
N HIS A 333 3.00 -23.83 10.39
CA HIS A 333 2.74 -25.14 9.79
C HIS A 333 1.54 -25.10 8.83
N GLN A 334 0.43 -24.47 9.24
CA GLN A 334 -0.72 -24.24 8.36
C GLN A 334 -0.35 -23.38 7.15
N TRP A 335 0.41 -22.29 7.36
CA TRP A 335 0.85 -21.43 6.28
C TRP A 335 1.74 -22.15 5.27
N LEU A 336 2.72 -22.94 5.72
CA LEU A 336 3.60 -23.71 4.84
C LEU A 336 2.82 -24.71 3.99
N LYS A 337 1.77 -25.34 4.54
CA LYS A 337 0.85 -26.19 3.77
C LYS A 337 0.15 -25.39 2.67
N SER A 338 -0.38 -24.21 2.98
CA SER A 338 -0.99 -23.31 1.99
C SER A 338 0.01 -22.88 0.90
N VAL A 339 1.25 -22.53 1.26
CA VAL A 339 2.32 -22.18 0.31
C VAL A 339 2.68 -23.35 -0.59
N ARG A 340 2.90 -24.55 -0.03
CA ARG A 340 3.20 -25.76 -0.79
C ARG A 340 2.07 -26.11 -1.75
N ASP A 341 0.83 -26.14 -1.27
CA ASP A 341 -0.31 -26.55 -2.07
C ASP A 341 -0.59 -25.54 -3.19
N THR A 342 -0.43 -24.25 -2.90
CA THR A 342 -0.58 -23.19 -3.92
C THR A 342 0.54 -23.25 -4.95
N LEU A 343 1.80 -23.47 -4.54
CA LEU A 343 2.92 -23.66 -5.46
C LEU A 343 2.68 -24.85 -6.40
N LEU A 344 2.28 -26.00 -5.84
CA LEU A 344 1.98 -27.21 -6.59
C LEU A 344 0.84 -26.99 -7.59
N LYS A 345 -0.26 -26.37 -7.14
CA LYS A 345 -1.42 -26.07 -7.99
C LYS A 345 -1.08 -25.09 -9.10
N ALA A 346 -0.33 -24.02 -8.81
CA ALA A 346 0.10 -23.03 -9.80
C ALA A 346 0.91 -23.69 -10.92
N TRP A 347 1.86 -24.57 -10.57
CA TRP A 347 2.63 -25.31 -11.56
C TRP A 347 1.78 -26.32 -12.33
N LYS A 348 0.88 -27.05 -11.66
CA LYS A 348 -0.05 -27.99 -12.32
C LYS A 348 -0.96 -27.30 -13.34
N LEU A 349 -1.49 -26.13 -13.01
CA LEU A 349 -2.31 -25.32 -13.92
C LEU A 349 -1.51 -24.91 -15.15
N HIS A 350 -0.28 -24.43 -14.95
CA HIS A 350 0.60 -24.11 -16.07
C HIS A 350 0.90 -25.35 -16.93
N ARG A 351 1.24 -26.48 -16.31
CA ARG A 351 1.48 -27.74 -17.00
C ARG A 351 0.28 -28.18 -17.82
N ALA A 352 -0.93 -28.12 -17.27
CA ALA A 352 -2.16 -28.46 -17.97
C ALA A 352 -2.37 -27.60 -19.22
N SER A 353 -2.11 -26.28 -19.12
CA SER A 353 -2.22 -25.36 -20.27
C SER A 353 -1.24 -25.67 -21.40
N VAL A 354 -0.08 -26.24 -21.09
CA VAL A 354 0.98 -26.58 -22.06
C VAL A 354 0.86 -28.01 -22.57
N SER A 355 0.17 -28.90 -21.84
CA SER A 355 0.08 -30.33 -22.17
C SER A 355 -0.68 -30.62 -23.48
N MET A 356 -1.41 -29.63 -24.00
CA MET A 356 -2.07 -29.68 -25.31
C MET A 356 -1.18 -29.12 -26.44
N GLY A 357 0.05 -28.72 -26.12
CA GLY A 357 1.03 -28.17 -27.06
C GLY A 357 1.84 -29.23 -27.81
N ASP A 358 2.80 -28.79 -28.60
CA ASP A 358 3.70 -29.65 -29.37
C ASP A 358 4.79 -30.32 -28.49
N ALA A 359 5.50 -31.29 -29.07
CA ALA A 359 6.58 -32.00 -28.38
C ALA A 359 7.69 -31.06 -27.87
N TRP A 360 7.89 -29.92 -28.55
CA TRP A 360 8.85 -28.89 -28.15
C TRP A 360 8.44 -28.23 -26.83
N ALA A 361 7.19 -27.80 -26.71
CA ALA A 361 6.64 -27.21 -25.51
C ALA A 361 6.67 -28.18 -24.32
N ILE A 362 6.34 -29.46 -24.56
CA ILE A 362 6.39 -30.50 -23.51
C ILE A 362 7.84 -30.70 -23.02
N ARG A 363 8.82 -30.74 -23.93
CA ARG A 363 10.24 -30.86 -23.56
C ARG A 363 10.73 -29.66 -22.74
N ALA A 364 10.36 -28.44 -23.15
CA ALA A 364 10.68 -27.22 -22.40
C ALA A 364 10.07 -27.25 -20.99
N LEU A 365 8.84 -27.75 -20.86
CA LEU A 365 8.14 -27.89 -19.58
C LEU A 365 8.86 -28.84 -18.63
N VAL A 366 9.22 -30.04 -19.10
CA VAL A 366 9.92 -31.04 -18.27
C VAL A 366 11.26 -30.51 -17.76
N LYS A 367 12.03 -29.81 -18.60
CA LYS A 367 13.30 -29.19 -18.19
C LYS A 367 13.12 -28.10 -17.13
N ALA A 368 11.97 -27.43 -17.13
CA ALA A 368 11.67 -26.34 -16.23
C ALA A 368 11.14 -26.77 -14.85
N GLU A 369 10.75 -28.03 -14.64
CA GLU A 369 10.09 -28.46 -13.38
C GLU A 369 11.05 -28.49 -12.17
N GLY A 370 12.36 -28.63 -12.40
CA GLY A 370 13.36 -28.86 -11.35
C GLY A 370 13.29 -27.89 -10.15
N PRO A 371 13.30 -26.55 -10.35
CA PRO A 371 13.20 -25.58 -9.26
C PRO A 371 11.94 -25.73 -8.40
N VAL A 372 10.79 -26.05 -9.00
CA VAL A 372 9.52 -26.24 -8.29
C VAL A 372 9.56 -27.53 -7.48
N LEU A 373 9.99 -28.64 -8.08
CA LEU A 373 10.08 -29.94 -7.40
C LEU A 373 11.04 -29.88 -6.20
N HIS A 374 12.18 -29.22 -6.36
CA HIS A 374 13.14 -29.02 -5.28
C HIS A 374 12.53 -28.21 -4.13
N LYS A 375 11.82 -27.10 -4.43
CA LYS A 375 11.17 -26.29 -3.40
C LYS A 375 10.02 -27.02 -2.72
N LEU A 376 9.24 -27.83 -3.43
CA LEU A 376 8.21 -28.68 -2.85
C LEU A 376 8.79 -29.71 -1.88
N LYS A 377 9.94 -30.32 -2.23
CA LYS A 377 10.67 -31.22 -1.32
C LYS A 377 11.09 -30.49 -0.04
N LYS A 378 11.70 -29.31 -0.17
CA LYS A 378 12.10 -28.49 0.98
C LYS A 378 10.91 -28.11 1.88
N LEU A 379 9.80 -27.67 1.27
CA LEU A 379 8.59 -27.34 2.03
C LEU A 379 8.02 -28.56 2.76
N ASN A 380 8.01 -29.74 2.14
CA ASN A 380 7.58 -30.98 2.79
C ASN A 380 8.49 -31.35 3.98
N GLU A 381 9.80 -31.16 3.86
CA GLU A 381 10.74 -31.39 4.97
C GLU A 381 10.51 -30.39 6.11
N GLU A 382 10.27 -29.12 5.80
CA GLU A 382 9.95 -28.08 6.80
C GLU A 382 8.61 -28.37 7.48
N ILE A 383 7.56 -28.74 6.74
CA ILE A 383 6.25 -29.11 7.27
C ILE A 383 6.37 -30.29 8.25
N LYS A 384 7.11 -31.35 7.88
CA LYS A 384 7.29 -32.53 8.74
C LYS A 384 7.97 -32.22 10.06
N LYS A 385 8.86 -31.22 10.11
CA LYS A 385 9.51 -30.80 11.37
C LYS A 385 8.55 -30.13 12.34
N LEU A 386 7.43 -29.61 11.84
CA LEU A 386 6.39 -28.92 12.61
C LEU A 386 5.17 -29.81 12.88
N GLU A 387 5.17 -31.06 12.41
CA GLU A 387 4.14 -32.01 12.81
C GLU A 387 4.40 -32.41 14.27
N PRO A 388 3.37 -32.41 15.13
CA PRO A 388 3.55 -32.87 16.50
C PRO A 388 4.08 -34.31 16.46
N GLN A 389 5.25 -34.54 17.07
CA GLN A 389 5.71 -35.90 17.29
C GLN A 389 4.63 -36.57 18.13
N LYS A 390 4.00 -37.61 17.57
CA LYS A 390 3.18 -38.50 18.40
C LYS A 390 4.14 -39.09 19.43
N GLU A 391 3.98 -38.70 20.69
CA GLU A 391 4.47 -39.52 21.79
C GLU A 391 3.75 -40.87 21.65
N ASP A 392 4.50 -41.89 21.23
CA ASP A 392 4.03 -43.26 21.31
C ASP A 392 3.83 -43.59 22.80
N ALA A 393 2.56 -43.68 23.19
CA ALA A 393 2.12 -44.06 24.54
C ALA A 393 2.31 -45.56 24.80
#